data_AF-A0A165INK8-F1
#
_entry.id   AF-A0A165INK8-F1
#
_cell.length_a   1.000
_cell.length_b   1.000
_cell.length_c   1.000
_cell.angle_alpha   90.00
_cell.angle_beta   90.00
_cell.angle_gamma   90.00
#
_symmetry.space_group_name_H-M   'P 1'
#
loop_
_entity.id
_entity.type
_entity.pdbx_description
1 polymer ?
#
loop_
_entity_poly.entity_id
_entity_poly.type
_entity_poly.pdbx_seq_one_letter_code
_entity_poly.pdbx_strand_id
1 'polypeptide(L)'
;MDMLAIRPRNRMEFSAVSGVGDRKLERYGDHFLAVLNEAANGNSASEAEDAGPDSNEILTLALANMDPPAIARQQNLNEQTVYRELSQLVVNGKLSLEQALGLSDVEIGIIQDALLSQANLAEDTFSYRQIKEQLADDWPTGVLHCVRQAILAQC
;
A
#
# COMPACT_ATOMS: atom_id res chain seq x y z
N MET A 1 4.32 9.49 -25.26
CA MET A 1 3.58 8.27 -24.87
C MET A 1 4.46 7.03 -24.71
N ASP A 2 5.78 7.10 -24.95
CA ASP A 2 6.64 5.90 -24.93
C ASP A 2 7.12 5.45 -23.54
N MET A 3 7.34 6.38 -22.61
CA MET A 3 7.98 6.09 -21.32
C MET A 3 7.11 5.26 -20.36
N LEU A 4 5.78 5.37 -20.49
CA LEU A 4 4.80 4.58 -19.71
C LEU A 4 4.59 3.17 -20.28
N ALA A 5 4.83 2.98 -21.58
CA ALA A 5 4.66 1.69 -22.24
C ALA A 5 5.88 0.78 -22.05
N ILE A 6 7.10 1.34 -22.05
CA ILE A 6 8.34 0.55 -22.08
C ILE A 6 8.84 0.20 -20.68
N ARG A 7 8.55 1.01 -19.65
CA ARG A 7 9.04 0.82 -18.27
C ARG A 7 10.51 0.31 -18.21
N PRO A 8 11.43 1.07 -18.80
CA PRO A 8 12.82 0.65 -18.97
C PRO A 8 13.50 0.36 -17.63
N ARG A 9 14.09 -0.83 -17.49
CA ARG A 9 14.73 -1.28 -16.25
C ARG A 9 16.25 -1.08 -16.24
N ASN A 10 16.84 -0.81 -17.41
CA ASN A 10 18.27 -0.61 -17.57
C ASN A 10 18.57 0.60 -18.47
N ARG A 11 19.79 1.14 -18.35
CA ARG A 11 20.27 2.31 -19.13
C ARG A 11 20.10 2.14 -20.65
N MET A 12 20.28 0.93 -21.20
CA MET A 12 20.09 0.71 -22.64
C MET A 12 18.63 0.90 -23.08
N GLU A 13 17.67 0.46 -22.27
CA GLU A 13 16.24 0.63 -22.55
C GLU A 13 15.79 2.08 -22.30
N PHE A 14 16.42 2.76 -21.34
CA PHE A 14 16.16 4.17 -21.06
C PHE A 14 16.59 5.09 -22.22
N SER A 15 17.65 4.72 -22.93
CA SER A 15 18.13 5.43 -24.13
C SER A 15 17.21 5.28 -25.35
N ALA A 16 16.40 4.22 -25.39
CA ALA A 16 15.45 3.97 -26.48
C ALA A 16 14.14 4.77 -26.34
N VAL A 17 13.90 5.40 -25.20
CA VAL A 17 12.70 6.21 -24.96
C VAL A 17 12.79 7.52 -25.73
N SER A 18 11.86 7.72 -26.67
CA SER A 18 11.80 8.92 -27.51
C SER A 18 11.68 10.19 -26.64
N GLY A 19 12.75 11.02 -26.64
CA GLY A 19 12.86 12.25 -25.84
C GLY A 19 13.98 12.24 -24.77
N VAL A 20 14.68 11.11 -24.58
CA VAL A 20 15.87 11.01 -23.74
C VAL A 20 17.12 11.03 -24.62
N GLY A 21 17.91 12.10 -24.56
CA GLY A 21 19.23 12.16 -25.20
C GLY A 21 20.36 11.85 -24.20
N ASP A 22 21.56 11.50 -24.69
CA ASP A 22 22.73 11.08 -23.88
C ASP A 22 22.98 11.98 -22.66
N ARG A 23 22.89 13.30 -22.84
CA ARG A 23 23.12 14.29 -21.79
C ARG A 23 22.15 14.19 -20.60
N LYS A 24 20.90 13.74 -20.84
CA LYS A 24 19.90 13.52 -19.79
C LYS A 24 20.06 12.15 -19.14
N LEU A 25 20.49 11.15 -19.90
CA LEU A 25 20.78 9.82 -19.40
C LEU A 25 21.99 9.82 -18.46
N GLU A 26 23.04 10.57 -18.80
CA GLU A 26 24.22 10.69 -17.92
C GLU A 26 23.93 11.47 -16.64
N ARG A 27 23.12 12.51 -16.71
CA ARG A 27 22.86 13.40 -15.56
C ARG A 27 21.72 12.92 -14.67
N TYR A 28 20.71 12.26 -15.24
CA TYR A 28 19.48 11.90 -14.52
C TYR A 28 19.13 10.42 -14.65
N GLY A 29 19.85 9.63 -15.47
CA GLY A 29 19.52 8.23 -15.73
C GLY A 29 19.54 7.38 -14.47
N ASP A 30 20.61 7.43 -13.67
CA ASP A 30 20.69 6.63 -12.44
C ASP A 30 19.66 7.02 -11.39
N HIS A 31 19.46 8.32 -11.16
CA HIS A 31 18.49 8.79 -10.17
C HIS A 31 17.04 8.52 -10.59
N PHE A 32 16.74 8.62 -11.90
CA PHE A 32 15.41 8.35 -12.42
C PHE A 32 15.14 6.84 -12.53
N LEU A 33 16.13 6.04 -12.91
CA LEU A 33 16.04 4.58 -12.87
C LEU A 33 15.96 4.05 -11.44
N ALA A 34 16.62 4.68 -10.46
CA ALA A 34 16.48 4.32 -9.05
C ALA A 34 15.04 4.52 -8.57
N VAL A 35 14.44 5.68 -8.83
CA VAL A 35 13.03 5.95 -8.46
C VAL A 35 12.05 5.07 -9.24
N LEU A 36 12.30 4.81 -10.52
CA LEU A 36 11.45 3.94 -11.33
C LEU A 36 11.58 2.47 -10.91
N ASN A 37 12.79 2.02 -10.55
CA ASN A 37 13.01 0.70 -9.99
C ASN A 37 12.53 0.60 -8.54
N GLU A 38 12.55 1.64 -7.71
CA GLU A 38 11.90 1.66 -6.39
C GLU A 38 10.38 1.61 -6.50
N ALA A 39 9.80 2.29 -7.49
CA ALA A 39 8.37 2.23 -7.77
C ALA A 39 7.94 0.87 -8.38
N ALA A 40 8.82 0.24 -9.17
CA ALA A 40 8.61 -1.10 -9.72
C ALA A 40 8.97 -2.24 -8.74
N ASN A 41 9.91 -1.98 -7.82
CA ASN A 41 10.29 -2.78 -6.66
C ASN A 41 9.77 -2.10 -5.38
N GLY A 42 8.45 -1.95 -5.26
CA GLY A 42 7.78 -2.08 -3.96
C GLY A 42 7.96 -3.50 -3.34
N ASN A 43 9.05 -4.18 -3.70
CA ASN A 43 9.45 -5.52 -3.37
C ASN A 43 11.00 -5.56 -3.34
N SER A 44 11.52 -5.35 -2.13
CA SER A 44 12.78 -5.91 -1.62
C SER A 44 14.10 -5.26 -2.03
N ALA A 45 14.80 -4.68 -1.05
CA ALA A 45 16.00 -5.33 -0.48
C ALA A 45 16.61 -4.52 0.68
N SER A 46 16.56 -5.07 1.89
CA SER A 46 17.81 -5.26 2.63
C SER A 46 17.73 -6.64 3.27
N GLU A 47 18.63 -7.49 2.81
CA GLU A 47 18.77 -8.89 3.16
C GLU A 47 19.19 -9.04 4.63
N ALA A 48 18.28 -9.55 5.44
CA ALA A 48 18.56 -10.45 6.54
C ALA A 48 17.55 -11.59 6.41
N GLU A 49 18.00 -12.81 6.67
CA GLU A 49 17.32 -14.08 6.39
C GLU A 49 16.06 -14.33 7.25
N ASP A 50 15.06 -13.46 7.17
CA ASP A 50 13.79 -13.64 7.88
C ASP A 50 12.72 -14.09 6.89
N ALA A 51 12.05 -15.21 7.21
CA ALA A 51 10.87 -15.62 6.47
C ALA A 51 9.95 -14.40 6.29
N GLY A 52 9.41 -14.19 5.09
CA GLY A 52 8.44 -13.11 4.87
C GLY A 52 7.35 -13.13 5.94
N PRO A 53 6.65 -12.00 6.17
CA PRO A 53 5.70 -11.86 7.27
C PRO A 53 4.78 -13.08 7.30
N ASP A 54 4.76 -13.81 8.42
CA ASP A 54 3.93 -15.00 8.53
C ASP A 54 2.46 -14.57 8.59
N SER A 55 1.79 -14.57 7.44
CA SER A 55 0.41 -14.09 7.32
C SER A 55 -0.56 -14.90 8.20
N ASN A 56 -0.23 -16.16 8.54
CA ASN A 56 -1.05 -16.96 9.46
C ASN A 56 -0.87 -16.49 10.89
N GLU A 57 0.34 -16.11 11.29
CA GLU A 57 0.60 -15.55 12.61
C GLU A 57 -0.04 -14.16 12.76
N ILE A 58 0.05 -13.28 11.74
CA ILE A 58 -0.66 -11.99 11.72
C ILE A 58 -2.17 -12.20 11.84
N LEU A 59 -2.72 -13.18 11.11
CA LEU A 59 -4.13 -13.56 11.21
C LEU A 59 -4.49 -14.01 12.63
N THR A 60 -3.66 -14.86 13.25
CA THR A 60 -3.89 -15.38 14.60
C THR A 60 -3.90 -14.26 15.63
N LEU A 61 -2.97 -13.31 15.54
CA LEU A 61 -2.92 -12.15 16.42
C LEU A 61 -4.10 -11.20 16.21
N ALA A 62 -4.51 -10.95 14.95
CA ALA A 62 -5.68 -10.13 14.67
C ALA A 62 -6.98 -10.77 15.20
N LEU A 63 -7.13 -12.09 15.05
CA LEU A 63 -8.25 -12.84 15.65
C LEU A 63 -8.24 -12.78 17.18
N ALA A 64 -7.09 -12.59 17.81
CA ALA A 64 -6.97 -12.32 19.23
C ALA A 64 -7.35 -10.87 19.63
N ASN A 65 -7.92 -10.08 18.71
CA ASN A 65 -8.26 -8.65 18.88
C ASN A 65 -7.04 -7.78 19.22
N MET A 66 -5.87 -8.10 18.65
CA MET A 66 -4.69 -7.26 18.80
C MET A 66 -4.68 -6.15 17.76
N ASP A 67 -4.40 -4.93 18.20
CA ASP A 67 -4.30 -3.77 17.30
C ASP A 67 -3.14 -3.91 16.30
N PRO A 68 -3.30 -3.42 15.05
CA PRO A 68 -2.24 -3.41 14.04
C PRO A 68 -0.85 -2.91 14.51
N PRO A 69 -0.72 -1.78 15.25
CA PRO A 69 0.57 -1.34 15.77
C PRO A 69 1.15 -2.28 16.82
N ALA A 70 0.32 -3.01 17.58
CA ALA A 70 0.79 -4.00 18.54
C ALA A 70 1.29 -5.27 17.84
N ILE A 71 0.58 -5.74 16.80
CA ILE A 71 1.01 -6.84 15.92
C ILE A 71 2.37 -6.53 15.32
N ALA A 72 2.56 -5.31 14.78
CA ALA A 72 3.82 -4.88 14.20
C ALA A 72 4.99 -4.96 15.20
N ARG A 73 4.78 -4.50 16.43
CA ARG A 73 5.79 -4.58 17.50
C ARG A 73 6.10 -6.00 17.91
N GLN A 74 5.08 -6.86 18.02
CA GLN A 74 5.26 -8.25 18.43
C GLN A 74 5.98 -9.08 17.37
N GLN A 75 5.65 -8.85 16.09
CA GLN A 75 6.27 -9.54 14.97
C GLN A 75 7.59 -8.91 14.52
N ASN A 76 8.02 -7.82 15.17
CA ASN A 76 9.18 -7.03 14.76
C ASN A 76 9.12 -6.61 13.27
N LEU A 77 7.90 -6.30 12.80
CA LEU A 77 7.59 -5.91 11.43
C LEU A 77 7.31 -4.41 11.32
N ASN A 78 7.42 -3.87 10.11
CA ASN A 78 6.96 -2.53 9.81
C ASN A 78 5.41 -2.48 9.86
N GLU A 79 4.84 -1.43 10.46
CA GLU A 79 3.39 -1.23 10.52
C GLU A 79 2.75 -1.23 9.13
N GLN A 80 3.39 -0.63 8.13
CA GLN A 80 2.91 -0.64 6.74
C GLN A 80 2.80 -2.06 6.18
N THR A 81 3.74 -2.95 6.52
CA THR A 81 3.69 -4.37 6.15
C THR A 81 2.49 -5.04 6.80
N VAL A 82 2.25 -4.79 8.09
CA VAL A 82 1.09 -5.35 8.81
C VAL A 82 -0.23 -4.89 8.18
N TYR A 83 -0.41 -3.59 7.91
CA TYR A 83 -1.61 -3.10 7.23
C TYR A 83 -1.80 -3.71 5.84
N ARG A 84 -0.70 -3.90 5.08
CA ARG A 84 -0.76 -4.57 3.78
C ARG A 84 -1.23 -6.02 3.91
N GLU A 85 -0.68 -6.78 4.86
CA GLU A 85 -1.10 -8.18 5.09
C GLU A 85 -2.55 -8.25 5.58
N LEU A 86 -2.94 -7.41 6.54
CA LEU A 86 -4.32 -7.32 7.04
C LEU A 86 -5.30 -6.98 5.92
N SER A 87 -4.96 -6.04 5.03
CA SER A 87 -5.82 -5.70 3.89
C SER A 87 -6.05 -6.91 2.97
N GLN A 88 -5.01 -7.72 2.71
CA GLN A 88 -5.14 -8.94 1.91
C GLN A 88 -5.97 -10.01 2.63
N LEU A 89 -5.79 -10.18 3.94
CA LEU A 89 -6.58 -11.13 4.73
C LEU A 89 -8.08 -10.78 4.72
N VAL A 90 -8.40 -9.48 4.78
CA VAL A 90 -9.77 -8.98 4.67
C VAL A 90 -10.35 -9.20 3.27
N VAL A 91 -9.61 -8.86 2.22
CA VAL A 91 -10.01 -9.08 0.82
C VAL A 91 -10.27 -10.57 0.54
N ASN A 92 -9.45 -11.44 1.10
CA ASN A 92 -9.61 -12.90 0.97
C ASN A 92 -10.73 -13.48 1.85
N GLY A 93 -11.45 -12.65 2.61
CA GLY A 93 -12.55 -13.07 3.50
C GLY A 93 -12.09 -13.89 4.70
N LYS A 94 -10.80 -13.89 5.04
CA LYS A 94 -10.26 -14.60 6.21
C LYS A 94 -10.46 -13.82 7.52
N LEU A 95 -10.71 -12.52 7.42
CA LEU A 95 -10.79 -11.59 8.55
C LEU A 95 -11.79 -10.48 8.26
N SER A 96 -12.56 -10.07 9.27
CA SER A 96 -13.48 -8.91 9.15
C SER A 96 -12.73 -7.60 9.39
N LEU A 97 -13.22 -6.47 8.88
CA LEU A 97 -12.59 -5.15 9.12
C LEU A 97 -12.49 -4.80 10.61
N GLU A 98 -13.52 -5.12 11.39
CA GLU A 98 -13.55 -4.94 12.85
C GLU A 98 -12.39 -5.66 13.53
N GLN A 99 -12.19 -6.92 13.16
CA GLN A 99 -11.13 -7.77 13.72
C GLN A 99 -9.74 -7.38 13.21
N ALA A 100 -9.66 -6.89 11.97
CA ALA A 100 -8.39 -6.47 11.38
C ALA A 100 -7.86 -5.16 11.97
N LEU A 101 -8.76 -4.23 12.30
CA LEU A 101 -8.40 -2.86 12.65
C LEU A 101 -8.63 -2.52 14.12
N GLY A 102 -9.34 -3.37 14.86
CA GLY A 102 -9.73 -3.09 16.25
C GLY A 102 -10.75 -1.96 16.38
N LEU A 103 -11.43 -1.62 15.28
CA LEU A 103 -12.40 -0.53 15.20
C LEU A 103 -13.83 -1.04 15.34
N SER A 104 -14.70 -0.22 15.91
CA SER A 104 -16.13 -0.49 15.96
C SER A 104 -16.80 -0.36 14.58
N ASP A 105 -17.95 -1.01 14.41
CA ASP A 105 -18.79 -0.87 13.21
C ASP A 105 -19.12 0.60 12.89
N VAL A 106 -19.31 1.43 13.92
CA VAL A 106 -19.58 2.87 13.75
C VAL A 106 -18.38 3.60 13.13
N GLU A 107 -17.17 3.37 13.65
CA GLU A 107 -15.95 3.97 13.13
C GLU A 107 -15.66 3.50 11.70
N ILE A 108 -15.85 2.20 11.44
CA ILE A 108 -15.70 1.62 10.12
C ILE A 108 -16.73 2.23 9.15
N GLY A 109 -17.98 2.40 9.58
CA GLY A 109 -19.03 3.03 8.78
C GLY A 109 -18.69 4.49 8.40
N ILE A 110 -18.11 5.26 9.31
CA ILE A 110 -17.66 6.64 9.04
C ILE A 110 -16.58 6.65 7.96
N ILE A 111 -15.59 5.75 8.06
CA ILE A 111 -14.51 5.64 7.07
C ILE A 111 -15.06 5.18 5.71
N GLN A 112 -15.96 4.19 5.71
CA GLN A 112 -16.59 3.69 4.49
C GLN A 112 -17.40 4.78 3.78
N ASP A 113 -18.23 5.53 4.49
CA ASP A 113 -19.01 6.63 3.91
C ASP A 113 -18.09 7.71 3.29
N ALA A 114 -17.04 8.10 4.01
CA ALA A 114 -16.06 9.05 3.51
C ALA A 114 -15.36 8.54 2.23
N LEU A 115 -15.00 7.26 2.18
CA LEU A 115 -14.40 6.64 1.00
C LEU A 115 -15.38 6.55 -0.18
N LEU A 116 -16.60 6.07 0.05
CA LEU A 116 -17.65 5.90 -0.96
C LEU A 116 -18.14 7.23 -1.54
N SER A 117 -18.00 8.33 -0.79
CA SER A 117 -18.28 9.68 -1.29
C SER A 117 -17.32 10.15 -2.39
N GLN A 118 -16.17 9.49 -2.56
CA GLN A 118 -15.19 9.85 -3.57
C GLN A 118 -15.48 9.19 -4.92
N ALA A 119 -15.66 10.00 -5.96
CA ALA A 119 -15.91 9.50 -7.31
C ALA A 119 -14.75 8.67 -7.88
N ASN A 120 -13.51 8.97 -7.47
CA ASN A 120 -12.30 8.30 -7.93
C ASN A 120 -11.84 7.16 -6.99
N LEU A 121 -12.71 6.63 -6.14
CA LEU A 121 -12.37 5.59 -5.16
C LEU A 121 -11.62 4.40 -5.77
N ALA A 122 -12.08 3.90 -6.92
CA ALA A 122 -11.49 2.77 -7.63
C ALA A 122 -10.35 3.16 -8.59
N GLU A 123 -10.08 4.45 -8.76
CA GLU A 123 -9.05 4.93 -9.68
C GLU A 123 -7.67 4.97 -9.03
N ASP A 124 -6.62 4.92 -9.85
CA ASP A 124 -5.22 5.06 -9.41
C ASP A 124 -4.90 6.51 -8.94
N THR A 125 -5.73 7.48 -9.35
CA THR A 125 -5.61 8.89 -8.96
C THR A 125 -6.11 9.17 -7.54
N PHE A 126 -6.62 8.15 -6.83
CA PHE A 126 -7.16 8.27 -5.49
C PHE A 126 -6.13 8.81 -4.49
N SER A 127 -6.52 9.82 -3.71
CA SER A 127 -5.63 10.49 -2.75
C SER A 127 -6.08 10.29 -1.31
N TYR A 128 -5.28 9.56 -0.52
CA TYR A 128 -5.53 9.39 0.91
C TYR A 128 -5.45 10.70 1.68
N ARG A 129 -4.72 11.72 1.19
CA ARG A 129 -4.63 13.02 1.87
C ARG A 129 -6.01 13.67 2.01
N GLN A 130 -6.79 13.68 0.94
CA GLN A 130 -8.12 14.30 0.92
C GLN A 130 -9.06 13.65 1.95
N ILE A 131 -9.01 12.32 2.05
CA ILE A 131 -9.80 11.57 3.03
C ILE A 131 -9.33 11.85 4.45
N LYS A 132 -8.01 11.89 4.70
CA LYS A 132 -7.48 12.22 6.03
C LYS A 132 -7.93 13.60 6.47
N GLU A 133 -7.91 14.60 5.58
CA GLU A 133 -8.41 15.94 5.88
C GLU A 133 -9.90 15.95 6.22
N GLN A 134 -10.73 15.20 5.48
CA GLN A 134 -12.16 15.04 5.76
C GLN A 134 -12.43 14.35 7.11
N LEU A 135 -11.58 13.39 7.47
CA LEU A 135 -11.66 12.60 8.70
C LEU A 135 -10.85 13.20 9.87
N ALA A 136 -10.44 14.48 9.76
CA ALA A 136 -9.68 15.19 10.79
C ALA A 136 -8.36 14.50 11.24
N ASP A 137 -7.75 13.70 10.37
CA ASP A 137 -6.53 12.92 10.61
C ASP A 137 -6.64 11.87 11.73
N ASP A 138 -7.86 11.48 12.13
CA ASP A 138 -8.11 10.59 13.27
C ASP A 138 -7.58 9.16 13.04
N TRP A 139 -7.51 8.73 11.78
CA TRP A 139 -7.03 7.40 11.38
C TRP A 139 -5.77 7.43 10.50
N PRO A 140 -4.82 6.50 10.71
CA PRO A 140 -3.63 6.39 9.88
C PRO A 140 -3.97 5.89 8.47
N THR A 141 -3.13 6.22 7.50
CA THR A 141 -3.33 5.83 6.10
C THR A 141 -3.48 4.31 5.91
N GLY A 142 -2.82 3.50 6.74
CA GLY A 142 -2.93 2.04 6.70
C GLY A 142 -4.35 1.54 6.96
N VAL A 143 -5.05 2.13 7.94
CA VAL A 143 -6.45 1.84 8.25
C VAL A 143 -7.34 2.18 7.06
N LEU A 144 -7.18 3.40 6.51
CA LEU A 144 -7.94 3.86 5.35
C LEU A 144 -7.72 2.95 4.13
N HIS A 145 -6.48 2.50 3.92
CA HIS A 145 -6.13 1.56 2.86
C HIS A 145 -6.85 0.22 3.05
N CYS A 146 -6.85 -0.36 4.24
CA CYS A 146 -7.56 -1.62 4.54
C CYS A 146 -9.05 -1.52 4.23
N VAL A 147 -9.71 -0.45 4.69
CA VAL A 147 -11.16 -0.24 4.42
C VAL A 147 -11.41 -0.07 2.92
N ARG A 148 -10.57 0.72 2.22
CA ARG A 148 -10.68 0.89 0.76
C ARG A 148 -10.54 -0.45 0.03
N GLN A 149 -9.56 -1.28 0.36
CA GLN A 149 -9.38 -2.58 -0.27
C GLN A 149 -10.58 -3.51 -0.04
N ALA A 150 -11.16 -3.49 1.16
CA ALA A 150 -12.35 -4.27 1.47
C ALA A 150 -13.57 -3.85 0.63
N ILE A 151 -13.80 -2.54 0.45
CA ILE A 151 -14.87 -2.02 -0.43
C ILE A 151 -14.64 -2.47 -1.87
N LEU A 152 -13.42 -2.33 -2.39
CA LEU A 152 -13.08 -2.68 -3.76
C LEU A 152 -13.19 -4.18 -4.05
N ALA A 153 -12.99 -5.03 -3.04
CA ALA A 153 -13.15 -6.48 -3.17
C ALA A 153 -14.63 -6.93 -3.20
N GLN A 154 -15.55 -6.07 -2.77
CA GLN A 154 -16.99 -6.34 -2.76
C GLN A 154 -17.72 -5.80 -4.00
N CYS A 155 -17.03 -5.04 -4.85
CA CYS A 155 -17.53 -4.47 -6.11
C CYS A 155 -17.20 -5.37 -7.30
#